data_AF-A0A1A8RSL2-F1
#
_entry.id   AF-A0A1A8RSL2-F1
#
_cell.length_a   1.000
_cell.length_b   1.000
_cell.length_c   1.000
_cell.angle_alpha   90.00
_cell.angle_beta   90.00
_cell.angle_gamma   90.00
#
_symmetry.space_group_name_H-M   'P 1'
#
loop_
_entity.id
_entity.type
_entity.pdbx_description
1 polymer ?
#
loop_
_entity_poly.entity_id
_entity_poly.type
_entity_poly.pdbx_seq_one_letter_code
_entity_poly.pdbx_strand_id
1 'polypeptide(L)'
;QMKLHRCVNIILVGDHGMEEAHCDRTEFLSNYLTSVDDITLIPGSLGRIRARHPNSKYDPKAVVANLTCRRADQHFKPYLKQHLPKRLHYANNRRIEDIHLLVDRKWHVARKVPEGRRYCGFSGDHGYDNKINSMQTIFLGFGPQFKFKTKVPAFENIELYNVMCDLLGLKPAPNNGTHGSLNHLLRSPSFRPTMPEEVSRPTASNLVPMVTDDLGCSCDEKNKVEELNQRLRQAIDDNRNLPFGRPAVLFHTKYTILHHTDYISGYSETLFMPLWSSYTVSRQVEVSPVPDVLSNCVRPDTRVAPAFSQSCNNYRAERHITHGFLYPPRRCSPTPNLFSSGLDAESDVFSLDLFFFGFGFCWSELSL
;
A
#
# COMPACT_ATOMS: atom_id res chain seq x y z
N GLN A 1 -36.83 -8.42 38.00
CA GLN A 1 -36.08 -7.49 37.12
C GLN A 1 -35.02 -6.75 37.95
N MET A 2 -33.74 -6.76 37.54
CA MET A 2 -32.62 -6.24 38.35
C MET A 2 -32.34 -4.72 38.22
N LYS A 3 -33.16 -3.99 37.45
CA LYS A 3 -33.03 -2.53 37.23
C LYS A 3 -31.66 -2.03 36.69
N LEU A 4 -30.88 -2.89 36.02
CA LEU A 4 -29.53 -2.57 35.50
C LEU A 4 -29.48 -1.84 34.14
N HIS A 5 -30.63 -1.62 33.50
CA HIS A 5 -30.75 -1.04 32.15
C HIS A 5 -30.14 0.37 31.94
N ARG A 6 -29.81 1.11 33.01
CA ARG A 6 -29.11 2.41 32.96
C ARG A 6 -27.69 2.38 33.55
N CYS A 7 -27.21 1.19 33.94
CA CYS A 7 -25.91 0.99 34.58
C CYS A 7 -24.93 0.23 33.67
N VAL A 8 -25.43 -0.70 32.86
CA VAL A 8 -24.60 -1.59 32.03
C VAL A 8 -24.27 -0.95 30.68
N ASN A 9 -23.01 -1.09 30.25
CA ASN A 9 -22.61 -0.86 28.87
C ASN A 9 -22.71 -2.17 28.09
N ILE A 10 -23.43 -2.14 26.97
CA ILE A 10 -23.69 -3.25 26.07
C ILE A 10 -23.00 -2.92 24.74
N ILE A 11 -22.18 -3.85 24.25
CA ILE A 11 -21.68 -3.87 22.89
C ILE A 11 -22.34 -5.06 22.21
N LEU A 12 -23.28 -4.79 21.31
CA LEU A 12 -23.82 -5.80 20.41
C LEU A 12 -23.01 -5.75 19.11
N VAL A 13 -22.40 -6.86 18.75
CA VAL A 13 -21.50 -6.96 17.59
C VAL A 13 -21.70 -8.31 16.92
N GLY A 14 -21.47 -8.38 15.61
CA GLY A 14 -21.28 -9.65 14.91
C GLY A 14 -19.81 -9.90 14.57
N ASP A 15 -19.47 -11.14 14.27
CA ASP A 15 -18.14 -11.54 13.83
C ASP A 15 -17.90 -11.20 12.36
N HIS A 16 -18.86 -11.54 11.50
CA HIS A 16 -18.85 -11.27 10.06
C HIS A 16 -20.28 -11.13 9.51
N GLY A 17 -20.38 -10.79 8.22
CA GLY A 17 -21.62 -10.85 7.48
C GLY A 17 -21.89 -12.24 6.88
N MET A 18 -22.76 -12.31 5.88
CA MET A 18 -23.15 -13.55 5.21
C MET A 18 -23.41 -13.29 3.73
N GLU A 19 -23.06 -14.25 2.88
CA GLU A 19 -23.33 -14.20 1.44
C GLU A 19 -24.05 -15.47 0.98
N GLU A 20 -24.92 -15.32 -0.02
CA GLU A 20 -25.57 -16.44 -0.68
C GLU A 20 -24.56 -17.28 -1.46
N ALA A 21 -24.67 -18.61 -1.36
CA ALA A 21 -23.74 -19.55 -1.96
C ALA A 21 -24.47 -20.64 -2.76
N HIS A 22 -23.93 -20.98 -3.92
CA HIS A 22 -24.52 -21.98 -4.82
C HIS A 22 -23.47 -22.94 -5.40
N CYS A 23 -23.90 -24.17 -5.68
CA CYS A 23 -23.05 -25.22 -6.24
C CYS A 23 -22.48 -24.95 -7.62
N ASP A 24 -23.25 -24.27 -8.46
CA ASP A 24 -22.88 -23.92 -9.83
C ASP A 24 -21.74 -22.89 -9.86
N ARG A 25 -21.51 -22.19 -8.74
CA ARG A 25 -20.46 -21.19 -8.58
C ARG A 25 -19.26 -21.73 -7.82
N THR A 26 -18.75 -22.89 -8.23
CA THR A 26 -17.55 -23.49 -7.66
C THR A 26 -16.49 -23.70 -8.73
N GLU A 27 -15.34 -23.09 -8.50
CA GLU A 27 -14.14 -23.28 -9.31
C GLU A 27 -13.36 -24.49 -8.82
N PHE A 28 -13.17 -25.48 -9.68
CA PHE A 28 -12.48 -26.72 -9.33
C PHE A 28 -11.04 -26.69 -9.84
N LEU A 29 -10.06 -26.81 -8.93
CA LEU A 29 -8.63 -26.74 -9.29
C LEU A 29 -8.20 -27.83 -10.27
N SER A 30 -8.88 -28.98 -10.30
CA SER A 30 -8.68 -30.04 -11.30
C SER A 30 -8.93 -29.60 -12.74
N ASN A 31 -9.62 -28.48 -12.95
CA ASN A 31 -9.85 -27.91 -14.28
C ASN A 31 -8.71 -26.99 -14.76
N TYR A 32 -7.75 -26.70 -13.88
CA TYR A 32 -6.63 -25.78 -14.12
C TYR A 32 -5.27 -26.46 -14.04
N LEU A 33 -5.15 -27.47 -13.15
CA LEU A 33 -3.91 -28.18 -12.88
C LEU A 33 -3.97 -29.61 -13.43
N THR A 34 -2.87 -30.07 -14.03
CA THR A 34 -2.72 -31.45 -14.52
C THR A 34 -2.87 -32.48 -13.40
N SER A 35 -2.46 -32.14 -12.17
CA SER A 35 -2.66 -32.96 -10.98
C SER A 35 -2.94 -32.07 -9.77
N VAL A 36 -3.81 -32.55 -8.88
CA VAL A 36 -4.15 -31.92 -7.59
C VAL A 36 -3.96 -32.89 -6.42
N ASP A 37 -3.15 -33.94 -6.63
CA ASP A 37 -2.94 -34.98 -5.63
C ASP A 37 -1.78 -34.66 -4.67
N ASP A 38 -0.86 -33.80 -5.09
CA ASP A 38 0.26 -33.31 -4.29
C ASP A 38 -0.09 -32.10 -3.39
N ILE A 39 -1.31 -31.57 -3.52
CA ILE A 39 -1.77 -30.40 -2.77
C ILE A 39 -2.87 -30.75 -1.76
N THR A 40 -2.87 -30.05 -0.63
CA THR A 40 -4.03 -29.93 0.25
C THR A 40 -4.65 -28.56 0.02
N LEU A 41 -5.93 -28.53 -0.35
CA LEU A 41 -6.74 -27.32 -0.43
C LEU A 41 -7.67 -27.28 0.78
N ILE A 42 -7.67 -26.15 1.48
CA ILE A 42 -8.81 -25.73 2.32
C ILE A 42 -9.82 -25.10 1.35
N PRO A 43 -10.96 -25.75 1.08
CA PRO A 43 -11.93 -25.25 0.11
C PRO A 43 -12.80 -24.15 0.72
N GLY A 44 -13.60 -23.48 -0.10
CA GLY A 44 -14.58 -22.51 0.39
C GLY A 44 -14.56 -21.19 -0.38
N SER A 45 -15.14 -20.17 0.24
CA SER A 45 -15.02 -18.73 -0.09
C SER A 45 -13.59 -18.18 0.05
N LEU A 46 -12.71 -18.88 0.79
CA LEU A 46 -11.32 -18.52 1.02
C LEU A 46 -10.41 -19.74 0.83
N GLY A 47 -9.97 -19.95 -0.41
CA GLY A 47 -9.11 -21.07 -0.74
C GLY A 47 -7.70 -20.89 -0.20
N ARG A 48 -7.15 -21.94 0.43
CA ARG A 48 -5.74 -21.96 0.88
C ARG A 48 -5.07 -23.26 0.50
N ILE A 49 -3.88 -23.19 -0.10
CA ILE A 49 -3.16 -24.37 -0.62
C ILE A 49 -1.79 -24.51 0.06
N ARG A 50 -1.51 -25.74 0.50
CA ARG A 50 -0.19 -26.19 0.96
C ARG A 50 0.20 -27.53 0.33
N ALA A 51 1.47 -27.89 0.45
CA ALA A 51 1.94 -29.25 0.18
C ALA A 51 1.13 -30.29 0.96
N ARG A 52 0.75 -31.39 0.30
CA ARG A 52 0.08 -32.51 0.98
C ARG A 52 1.05 -33.33 1.83
N HIS A 53 2.29 -33.47 1.36
CA HIS A 53 3.34 -34.24 2.02
C HIS A 53 4.62 -33.41 2.07
N PRO A 54 5.48 -33.55 3.10
CA PRO A 54 6.75 -32.81 3.18
C PRO A 54 7.66 -33.03 1.95
N ASN A 55 7.61 -34.22 1.34
CA ASN A 55 8.45 -34.61 0.21
C ASN A 55 7.76 -34.45 -1.16
N SER A 56 6.56 -33.84 -1.22
CA SER A 56 5.90 -33.61 -2.51
C SER A 56 6.72 -32.67 -3.38
N LYS A 57 6.69 -32.86 -4.71
CA LYS A 57 7.23 -31.90 -5.70
C LYS A 57 6.33 -30.65 -5.77
N TYR A 58 6.23 -29.95 -4.65
CA TYR A 58 5.39 -28.78 -4.46
C TYR A 58 6.26 -27.52 -4.51
N ASP A 59 6.07 -26.71 -5.55
CA ASP A 59 6.59 -25.35 -5.61
C ASP A 59 5.41 -24.37 -5.62
N PRO A 60 5.21 -23.59 -4.54
CA PRO A 60 4.15 -22.59 -4.48
C PRO A 60 4.15 -21.62 -5.67
N LYS A 61 5.34 -21.24 -6.16
CA LYS A 61 5.46 -20.28 -7.28
C LYS A 61 4.94 -20.90 -8.57
N ALA A 62 5.34 -22.13 -8.87
CA ALA A 62 4.84 -22.87 -10.02
C ALA A 62 3.32 -23.08 -9.95
N VAL A 63 2.76 -23.39 -8.77
CA VAL A 63 1.31 -23.55 -8.62
C VAL A 63 0.58 -22.23 -8.86
N VAL A 64 1.06 -21.10 -8.30
CA VAL A 64 0.46 -19.78 -8.56
C VAL A 64 0.52 -19.44 -10.05
N ALA A 65 1.67 -19.64 -10.71
CA ALA A 65 1.80 -19.42 -12.16
C ALA A 65 0.86 -20.33 -12.98
N ASN A 66 0.68 -21.58 -12.55
CA ASN A 66 -0.24 -22.54 -13.18
C ASN A 66 -1.71 -22.20 -12.98
N LEU A 67 -2.06 -21.41 -11.96
CA LEU A 67 -3.43 -20.96 -11.70
C LEU A 67 -3.71 -19.53 -12.19
N THR A 68 -2.70 -18.77 -12.57
CA THR A 68 -2.85 -17.34 -12.93
C THR A 68 -3.35 -17.19 -14.37
N CYS A 69 -4.41 -16.39 -14.56
CA CYS A 69 -4.94 -15.97 -15.87
C CYS A 69 -5.23 -17.12 -16.84
N ARG A 70 -5.81 -18.23 -16.35
CA ARG A 70 -6.08 -19.42 -17.18
C ARG A 70 -7.37 -19.35 -17.97
N ARG A 71 -8.34 -18.55 -17.49
CA ARG A 71 -9.61 -18.29 -18.17
C ARG A 71 -9.97 -16.82 -18.03
N ALA A 72 -10.69 -16.29 -19.01
CA ALA A 72 -11.16 -14.90 -18.98
C ALA A 72 -12.21 -14.67 -17.86
N ASP A 73 -13.00 -15.70 -17.56
CA ASP A 73 -14.06 -15.73 -16.55
C ASP A 73 -13.63 -16.44 -15.26
N GLN A 74 -12.34 -16.42 -14.93
CA GLN A 74 -11.83 -17.07 -13.71
C GLN A 74 -12.24 -16.29 -12.45
N HIS A 75 -12.96 -16.93 -11.53
CA HIS A 75 -13.53 -16.29 -10.34
C HIS A 75 -12.69 -16.40 -9.06
N PHE A 76 -11.38 -16.58 -9.23
CA PHE A 76 -10.42 -16.49 -8.13
C PHE A 76 -9.07 -16.01 -8.64
N LYS A 77 -8.31 -15.35 -7.77
CA LYS A 77 -6.92 -14.94 -8.06
C LYS A 77 -5.94 -15.63 -7.10
N PRO A 78 -4.96 -16.40 -7.61
CA PRO A 78 -3.96 -17.02 -6.77
C PRO A 78 -2.89 -16.00 -6.35
N TYR A 79 -2.50 -16.05 -5.09
CA TYR A 79 -1.44 -15.25 -4.50
C TYR A 79 -0.53 -16.14 -3.66
N LEU A 80 0.78 -15.92 -3.74
CA LEU A 80 1.64 -16.28 -2.62
C LEU A 80 1.23 -15.41 -1.44
N LYS A 81 1.20 -15.95 -0.21
CA LYS A 81 0.68 -15.22 0.96
C LYS A 81 1.36 -13.86 1.17
N GLN A 82 2.65 -13.72 0.87
CA GLN A 82 3.38 -12.47 0.99
C GLN A 82 2.95 -11.37 -0.02
N HIS A 83 2.31 -11.76 -1.12
CA HIS A 83 1.83 -10.90 -2.20
C HIS A 83 0.35 -10.52 -2.07
N LEU A 84 -0.35 -11.03 -1.04
CA LEU A 84 -1.71 -10.59 -0.74
C LEU A 84 -1.75 -9.07 -0.48
N PRO A 85 -2.89 -8.40 -0.79
CA PRO A 85 -3.11 -7.02 -0.41
C PRO A 85 -2.79 -6.80 1.07
N LYS A 86 -1.86 -5.89 1.39
CA LYS A 86 -1.36 -5.69 2.76
C LYS A 86 -2.46 -5.36 3.77
N ARG A 87 -3.53 -4.68 3.34
CA ARG A 87 -4.73 -4.40 4.14
C ARG A 87 -5.41 -5.62 4.76
N LEU A 88 -5.17 -6.83 4.24
CA LEU A 88 -5.71 -8.06 4.81
C LEU A 88 -4.93 -8.53 6.04
N HIS A 89 -3.68 -8.06 6.23
CA HIS A 89 -2.78 -8.49 7.30
C HIS A 89 -2.66 -10.02 7.45
N TYR A 90 -2.79 -10.75 6.33
CA TYR A 90 -3.00 -12.21 6.33
C TYR A 90 -1.84 -12.99 5.71
N ALA A 91 -0.62 -12.78 6.23
CA ALA A 91 0.59 -13.43 5.70
C ALA A 91 1.58 -13.89 6.78
N ASN A 92 1.72 -13.14 7.88
CA ASN A 92 2.77 -13.34 8.88
C ASN A 92 2.42 -14.40 9.93
N ASN A 93 2.14 -15.63 9.49
CA ASN A 93 1.97 -16.76 10.40
C ASN A 93 2.28 -18.08 9.69
N ARG A 94 2.89 -19.03 10.40
CA ARG A 94 3.16 -20.38 9.87
C ARG A 94 1.89 -21.21 9.63
N ARG A 95 0.78 -20.86 10.29
CA ARG A 95 -0.54 -21.51 10.13
C ARG A 95 -1.28 -21.03 8.87
N ILE A 96 -0.79 -19.97 8.24
CA ILE A 96 -1.31 -19.45 6.98
C ILE A 96 -0.55 -20.15 5.86
N GLU A 97 -1.27 -20.92 5.03
CA GLU A 97 -0.69 -21.69 3.92
C GLU A 97 0.01 -20.81 2.88
N ASP A 98 0.92 -21.39 2.10
CA ASP A 98 1.81 -20.64 1.21
C ASP A 98 1.05 -19.90 0.09
N ILE A 99 -0.08 -20.45 -0.35
CA ILE A 99 -0.91 -19.90 -1.42
C ILE A 99 -2.32 -19.60 -0.92
N HIS A 100 -2.81 -18.43 -1.30
CA HIS A 100 -4.19 -17.99 -1.09
C HIS A 100 -4.89 -17.83 -2.43
N LEU A 101 -6.14 -18.25 -2.49
CA LEU A 101 -7.04 -17.99 -3.61
C LEU A 101 -8.01 -16.92 -3.13
N LEU A 102 -7.82 -15.69 -3.60
CA LEU A 102 -8.77 -14.60 -3.35
C LEU A 102 -9.96 -14.83 -4.28
N VAL A 103 -11.06 -15.34 -3.72
CA VAL A 103 -12.24 -15.76 -4.47
C VAL A 103 -13.22 -14.62 -4.61
N ASP A 104 -13.83 -14.50 -5.79
CA ASP A 104 -14.89 -13.55 -6.04
C ASP A 104 -16.10 -13.84 -5.16
N ARG A 105 -16.86 -12.78 -4.84
CA ARG A 105 -18.10 -12.87 -4.10
C ARG A 105 -19.07 -13.89 -4.73
N LYS A 106 -19.74 -14.70 -3.90
CA LYS A 106 -20.65 -15.81 -4.28
C LYS A 106 -19.99 -17.01 -4.95
N TRP A 107 -18.67 -17.01 -5.12
CA TRP A 107 -17.93 -18.12 -5.68
C TRP A 107 -17.20 -18.92 -4.60
N HIS A 108 -16.89 -20.16 -4.92
CA HIS A 108 -16.14 -21.08 -4.09
C HIS A 108 -14.98 -21.67 -4.87
N VAL A 109 -13.99 -22.19 -4.17
CA VAL A 109 -12.96 -23.04 -4.74
C VAL A 109 -12.98 -24.41 -4.09
N ALA A 110 -12.82 -25.45 -4.91
CA ALA A 110 -12.75 -26.83 -4.48
C ALA A 110 -11.67 -27.59 -5.26
N ARG A 111 -11.21 -28.73 -4.71
CA ARG A 111 -10.03 -29.43 -5.24
C ARG A 111 -10.33 -30.20 -6.52
N LYS A 112 -11.39 -31.01 -6.50
CA LYS A 112 -11.84 -31.87 -7.62
C LYS A 112 -13.36 -31.78 -7.74
N VAL A 113 -13.87 -31.92 -8.96
CA VAL A 113 -15.31 -32.07 -9.22
C VAL A 113 -15.78 -33.37 -8.52
N PRO A 114 -16.86 -33.34 -7.72
CA PRO A 114 -17.37 -34.54 -7.06
C PRO A 114 -17.94 -35.53 -8.08
N GLU A 115 -17.73 -36.82 -7.86
CA GLU A 115 -18.37 -37.90 -8.63
C GLU A 115 -19.82 -38.07 -8.16
N GLY A 116 -20.79 -37.74 -9.01
CA GLY A 116 -22.22 -37.86 -8.70
C GLY A 116 -22.96 -36.52 -8.58
N ARG A 117 -24.06 -36.49 -7.81
CA ARG A 117 -24.90 -35.30 -7.69
C ARG A 117 -24.13 -34.16 -7.00
N ARG A 118 -24.15 -32.97 -7.63
CA ARG A 118 -23.63 -31.72 -7.06
C ARG A 118 -24.55 -31.24 -5.94
N TYR A 119 -24.39 -31.82 -4.75
CA TYR A 119 -24.94 -31.27 -3.53
C TYR A 119 -23.80 -30.66 -2.73
N CYS A 120 -23.80 -29.34 -2.63
CA CYS A 120 -22.87 -28.57 -1.83
C CYS A 120 -23.71 -28.17 -0.63
N GLY A 121 -23.39 -28.74 0.54
CA GLY A 121 -24.21 -28.65 1.75
C GLY A 121 -24.27 -27.26 2.39
N PHE A 122 -24.28 -26.21 1.57
CA PHE A 122 -24.33 -24.80 1.95
C PHE A 122 -25.36 -24.06 1.07
N SER A 123 -26.06 -23.12 1.68
CA SER A 123 -26.90 -22.13 0.98
C SER A 123 -26.44 -20.70 1.25
N GLY A 124 -25.45 -20.54 2.15
CA GLY A 124 -24.74 -19.31 2.41
C GLY A 124 -23.35 -19.64 2.94
N ASP A 125 -22.43 -18.70 2.74
CA ASP A 125 -21.05 -18.79 3.23
C ASP A 125 -20.50 -17.38 3.51
N HIS A 126 -19.34 -17.33 4.15
CA HIS A 126 -18.65 -16.11 4.54
C HIS A 126 -17.14 -16.33 4.48
N GLY A 127 -16.33 -15.29 4.71
CA GLY A 127 -14.87 -15.38 4.65
C GLY A 127 -14.24 -14.81 3.37
N TYR A 128 -15.07 -14.26 2.49
CA TYR A 128 -14.63 -13.41 1.38
C TYR A 128 -13.87 -12.17 1.86
N ASP A 129 -13.39 -11.37 0.91
CA ASP A 129 -12.74 -10.09 1.17
C ASP A 129 -13.50 -9.23 2.18
N ASN A 130 -12.81 -8.80 3.24
CA ASN A 130 -13.39 -8.05 4.35
C ASN A 130 -13.93 -6.66 3.95
N LYS A 131 -13.68 -6.18 2.73
CA LYS A 131 -14.28 -4.95 2.19
C LYS A 131 -15.57 -5.19 1.39
N ILE A 132 -15.99 -6.43 1.18
CA ILE A 132 -17.28 -6.73 0.54
C ILE A 132 -18.42 -6.33 1.47
N ASN A 133 -19.44 -5.65 0.93
CA ASN A 133 -20.57 -5.15 1.70
C ASN A 133 -21.32 -6.26 2.47
N SER A 134 -21.50 -7.43 1.87
CA SER A 134 -22.16 -8.57 2.53
C SER A 134 -21.33 -9.22 3.64
N MET A 135 -20.02 -8.91 3.73
CA MET A 135 -19.14 -9.36 4.81
C MET A 135 -19.07 -8.37 5.98
N GLN A 136 -19.62 -7.16 5.81
CA GLN A 136 -19.72 -6.20 6.91
C GLN A 136 -20.69 -6.72 7.97
N THR A 137 -20.45 -6.35 9.23
CA THR A 137 -21.21 -6.84 10.37
C THR A 137 -21.75 -5.71 11.23
N ILE A 138 -22.61 -6.04 12.19
CA ILE A 138 -23.29 -5.07 13.04
C ILE A 138 -22.39 -4.58 14.16
N PHE A 139 -22.60 -3.32 14.56
CA PHE A 139 -22.11 -2.77 15.82
C PHE A 139 -23.18 -1.86 16.43
N LEU A 140 -23.46 -2.04 17.71
CA LEU A 140 -24.31 -1.16 18.51
C LEU A 140 -23.74 -1.05 19.93
N GLY A 141 -23.27 0.15 20.28
CA GLY A 141 -22.93 0.52 21.65
C GLY A 141 -24.13 1.15 22.35
N PHE A 142 -24.57 0.57 23.47
CA PHE A 142 -25.66 1.08 24.30
C PHE A 142 -25.27 1.10 25.77
N GLY A 143 -25.45 2.22 26.45
CA GLY A 143 -25.17 2.31 27.88
C GLY A 143 -24.83 3.72 28.33
N PRO A 144 -24.57 3.92 29.63
CA PRO A 144 -24.26 5.22 30.19
C PRO A 144 -23.01 5.88 29.60
N GLN A 145 -22.02 5.11 29.11
CA GLN A 145 -20.78 5.67 28.59
C GLN A 145 -20.77 5.92 27.07
N PHE A 146 -21.72 5.34 26.32
CA PHE A 146 -21.87 5.59 24.89
C PHE A 146 -22.70 6.85 24.62
N LYS A 147 -22.36 7.60 23.56
CA LYS A 147 -23.19 8.70 23.08
C LYS A 147 -24.54 8.20 22.59
N PHE A 148 -25.59 8.99 22.82
CA PHE A 148 -26.95 8.62 22.43
C PHE A 148 -27.22 8.95 20.96
N LYS A 149 -27.96 8.08 20.26
CA LYS A 149 -28.41 8.28 18.86
C LYS A 149 -27.29 8.79 17.92
N THR A 150 -26.08 8.29 18.11
CA THR A 150 -24.92 8.71 17.33
C THR A 150 -24.62 7.64 16.28
N LYS A 151 -24.65 8.03 15.01
CA LYS A 151 -24.20 7.20 13.89
C LYS A 151 -22.77 7.59 13.54
N VAL A 152 -21.91 6.61 13.33
CA VAL A 152 -20.50 6.81 12.99
C VAL A 152 -20.15 6.15 11.66
N PRO A 153 -19.04 6.54 11.01
CA PRO A 153 -18.48 5.79 9.89
C PRO A 153 -18.13 4.35 10.27
N ALA A 154 -17.98 3.48 9.27
CA ALA A 154 -17.48 2.13 9.48
C ALA A 154 -16.06 2.15 10.09
N PHE A 155 -15.78 1.17 10.93
CA PHE A 155 -14.48 0.95 11.56
C PHE A 155 -14.21 -0.54 11.68
N GLU A 156 -12.96 -0.92 11.95
CA GLU A 156 -12.54 -2.31 12.04
C GLU A 156 -12.79 -2.88 13.45
N ASN A 157 -13.22 -4.15 13.55
CA ASN A 157 -13.55 -4.77 14.84
C ASN A 157 -12.34 -4.88 15.80
N ILE A 158 -11.12 -4.83 15.29
CA ILE A 158 -9.87 -4.80 16.08
C ILE A 158 -9.80 -3.59 17.02
N GLU A 159 -10.49 -2.49 16.68
CA GLU A 159 -10.55 -1.27 17.49
C GLU A 159 -11.37 -1.47 18.78
N LEU A 160 -12.27 -2.46 18.81
CA LEU A 160 -13.18 -2.69 19.94
C LEU A 160 -12.46 -3.11 21.22
N TYR A 161 -11.29 -3.74 21.11
CA TYR A 161 -10.50 -4.13 22.28
C TYR A 161 -10.14 -2.90 23.14
N ASN A 162 -9.65 -1.83 22.51
CA ASN A 162 -9.30 -0.59 23.20
C ASN A 162 -10.55 0.07 23.84
N VAL A 163 -11.68 0.06 23.13
CA VAL A 163 -12.96 0.57 23.67
C VAL A 163 -13.39 -0.23 24.91
N MET A 164 -13.33 -1.57 24.87
CA MET A 164 -13.66 -2.40 26.02
C MET A 164 -12.74 -2.11 27.21
N CYS A 165 -11.43 -1.93 26.97
CA CYS A 165 -10.50 -1.52 28.02
C CYS A 165 -10.87 -0.16 28.63
N ASP A 166 -11.19 0.84 27.80
CA ASP A 166 -11.59 2.17 28.27
C ASP A 166 -12.88 2.11 29.11
N LEU A 167 -13.88 1.34 28.67
CA LEU A 167 -15.16 1.17 29.40
C LEU A 167 -14.98 0.50 30.77
N LEU A 168 -13.98 -0.38 30.89
CA LEU A 168 -13.64 -1.12 32.11
C LEU A 168 -12.58 -0.42 32.98
N GLY A 169 -12.00 0.69 32.51
CA GLY A 169 -10.89 1.36 33.20
C GLY A 169 -9.57 0.56 33.20
N LEU A 170 -9.36 -0.27 32.18
CA LEU A 170 -8.17 -1.10 32.04
C LEU A 170 -7.14 -0.46 31.11
N LYS A 171 -5.86 -0.69 31.39
CA LYS A 171 -4.79 -0.41 30.43
C LYS A 171 -4.77 -1.52 29.37
N PRO A 172 -4.94 -1.21 28.07
CA PRO A 172 -4.90 -2.22 27.02
C PRO A 172 -3.51 -2.84 26.87
N ALA A 173 -3.45 -4.14 26.56
CA ALA A 173 -2.23 -4.79 26.10
C ALA A 173 -1.88 -4.34 24.67
N PRO A 174 -0.62 -4.50 24.21
CA PRO A 174 -0.25 -4.20 22.82
C PRO A 174 -1.14 -4.94 21.82
N ASN A 175 -1.75 -4.20 20.90
CA ASN A 175 -2.69 -4.71 19.91
C ASN A 175 -2.62 -3.87 18.62
N ASN A 176 -3.34 -4.28 17.58
CA ASN A 176 -3.32 -3.59 16.28
C ASN A 176 -4.36 -2.46 16.15
N GLY A 177 -5.25 -2.29 17.12
CA GLY A 177 -6.19 -1.17 17.14
C GLY A 177 -5.51 0.15 17.52
N THR A 178 -5.92 1.24 16.89
CA THR A 178 -5.41 2.58 17.19
C THR A 178 -6.12 3.17 18.41
N HIS A 179 -5.51 3.09 19.59
CA HIS A 179 -6.15 3.57 20.84
C HIS A 179 -6.55 5.04 20.73
N GLY A 180 -7.84 5.33 20.96
CA GLY A 180 -8.42 6.67 20.83
C GLY A 180 -9.13 6.94 19.49
N SER A 181 -8.96 6.09 18.47
CA SER A 181 -9.65 6.19 17.17
C SER A 181 -11.18 6.28 17.34
N LEU A 182 -11.72 5.53 18.30
CA LEU A 182 -13.14 5.44 18.60
C LEU A 182 -13.60 6.32 19.77
N ASN A 183 -12.80 7.30 20.22
CA ASN A 183 -13.19 8.25 21.27
C ASN A 183 -14.51 8.98 20.96
N HIS A 184 -14.81 9.18 19.68
CA HIS A 184 -16.02 9.83 19.24
C HIS A 184 -17.30 9.03 19.54
N LEU A 185 -17.21 7.74 19.90
CA LEU A 185 -18.32 6.90 20.41
C LEU A 185 -18.68 7.17 21.87
N LEU A 186 -17.71 7.62 22.67
CA LEU A 186 -17.83 7.70 24.12
C LEU A 186 -18.22 9.11 24.57
N ARG A 187 -19.04 9.22 25.63
CA ARG A 187 -19.41 10.51 26.22
C ARG A 187 -18.25 11.20 26.91
N SER A 188 -17.41 10.40 27.57
CA SER A 188 -16.25 10.86 28.34
C SER A 188 -15.09 9.91 28.09
N PRO A 189 -14.33 10.11 27.00
CA PRO A 189 -13.16 9.28 26.70
C PRO A 189 -12.10 9.40 27.80
N SER A 190 -11.61 8.28 28.29
CA SER A 190 -10.53 8.19 29.29
C SER A 190 -9.15 8.45 28.70
N PHE A 191 -8.93 8.00 27.46
CA PHE A 191 -7.66 8.12 26.76
C PHE A 191 -7.63 9.31 25.81
N ARG A 192 -6.54 10.09 25.84
CA ARG A 192 -6.28 11.16 24.89
C ARG A 192 -5.08 10.77 24.02
N PRO A 193 -5.27 10.42 22.73
CA PRO A 193 -4.17 10.06 21.87
C PRO A 193 -3.23 11.25 21.67
N THR A 194 -1.95 10.97 21.60
CA THR A 194 -0.90 11.93 21.25
C THR A 194 -0.22 11.49 19.96
N MET A 195 0.36 12.44 19.22
CA MET A 195 1.20 12.10 18.08
C MET A 195 2.46 11.36 18.58
N PRO A 196 2.93 10.31 17.86
CA PRO A 196 4.18 9.66 18.20
C PRO A 196 5.34 10.64 18.05
N GLU A 197 6.32 10.54 18.96
CA GLU A 197 7.54 11.32 18.85
C GLU A 197 8.38 10.84 17.67
N GLU A 198 8.94 11.80 16.94
CA GLU A 198 9.84 11.50 15.84
C GLU A 198 11.15 10.90 16.38
N VAL A 199 11.54 9.75 15.81
CA VAL A 199 12.76 9.02 16.21
C VAL A 199 14.00 9.59 15.54
N SER A 200 13.89 9.94 14.26
CA SER A 200 14.98 10.51 13.47
C SER A 200 14.59 11.89 12.96
N ARG A 201 15.36 12.92 13.35
CA ARG A 201 15.21 14.28 12.80
C ARG A 201 16.06 14.43 11.53
N PRO A 202 15.67 15.31 10.59
CA PRO A 202 16.43 15.51 9.37
C PRO A 202 17.78 16.18 9.66
N THR A 203 18.81 15.75 8.96
CA THR A 203 20.13 16.39 8.97
C THR A 203 20.11 17.62 8.07
N ALA A 204 20.89 18.65 8.41
CA ALA A 204 21.09 19.80 7.53
C ALA A 204 21.70 19.34 6.19
N SER A 205 21.07 19.75 5.09
CA SER A 205 21.64 19.56 3.76
C SER A 205 22.73 20.61 3.54
N ASN A 206 23.98 20.16 3.44
CA ASN A 206 25.09 21.01 3.05
C ASN A 206 25.40 20.75 1.57
N LEU A 207 25.74 21.79 0.83
CA LEU A 207 26.23 21.64 -0.55
C LEU A 207 27.55 20.87 -0.51
N VAL A 208 27.62 19.76 -1.25
CA VAL A 208 28.84 18.98 -1.44
C VAL A 208 29.58 19.55 -2.66
N PRO A 209 30.93 19.66 -2.63
CA PRO A 209 31.69 20.08 -3.80
C PRO A 209 31.34 19.23 -5.03
N MET A 210 31.11 19.92 -6.16
CA MET A 210 30.64 19.30 -7.40
C MET A 210 31.71 18.36 -7.95
N VAL A 211 31.42 17.05 -7.96
CA VAL A 211 32.18 16.08 -8.74
C VAL A 211 31.32 15.73 -9.94
N THR A 212 31.80 16.04 -11.14
CA THR A 212 31.17 15.63 -12.40
C THR A 212 31.51 14.16 -12.66
N ASP A 213 30.92 13.26 -11.88
CA ASP A 213 30.98 11.83 -12.17
C ASP A 213 30.05 11.52 -13.36
N ASP A 214 30.56 10.80 -14.36
CA ASP A 214 29.76 10.32 -15.48
C ASP A 214 28.79 9.23 -14.99
N LEU A 215 27.51 9.59 -14.83
CA LEU A 215 26.44 8.66 -14.43
C LEU A 215 26.04 7.68 -15.55
N GLY A 216 26.64 7.77 -16.74
CA GLY A 216 26.33 6.92 -17.88
C GLY A 216 24.95 7.17 -18.48
N CYS A 217 24.36 8.34 -18.21
CA CYS A 217 23.04 8.73 -18.68
C CYS A 217 23.13 9.41 -20.06
N SER A 218 22.17 9.15 -20.94
CA SER A 218 22.07 9.84 -22.23
C SER A 218 21.03 10.96 -22.10
N CYS A 219 21.48 12.15 -21.73
CA CYS A 219 20.65 13.33 -21.59
C CYS A 219 20.94 14.32 -22.74
N ASP A 220 19.91 14.84 -23.39
CA ASP A 220 20.05 15.80 -24.50
C ASP A 220 20.43 17.23 -24.02
N GLU A 221 20.26 17.54 -22.72
CA GLU A 221 20.38 18.88 -22.16
C GLU A 221 21.68 19.08 -21.35
N LYS A 222 22.85 18.99 -21.99
CA LYS A 222 24.14 19.28 -21.32
C LYS A 222 24.33 20.77 -20.94
N ASN A 223 23.49 21.67 -21.45
CA ASN A 223 23.74 23.12 -21.43
C ASN A 223 22.99 23.93 -20.35
N LYS A 224 22.15 23.31 -19.50
CA LYS A 224 21.34 24.03 -18.47
C LYS A 224 21.64 23.63 -17.01
N VAL A 225 22.67 22.82 -16.76
CA VAL A 225 22.99 22.26 -15.44
C VAL A 225 23.23 23.35 -14.38
N GLU A 226 23.92 24.44 -14.75
CA GLU A 226 24.23 25.55 -13.84
C GLU A 226 22.98 26.33 -13.42
N GLU A 227 22.07 26.60 -14.36
CA GLU A 227 20.80 27.28 -14.10
C GLU A 227 19.92 26.46 -13.15
N LEU A 228 19.82 25.14 -13.39
CA LEU A 228 19.02 24.25 -12.57
C LEU A 228 19.60 24.11 -11.15
N ASN A 229 20.92 24.02 -11.02
CA ASN A 229 21.58 24.04 -9.71
C ASN A 229 21.38 25.36 -8.96
N GLN A 230 21.12 26.47 -9.66
CA GLN A 230 20.77 27.74 -9.03
C GLN A 230 19.33 27.72 -8.46
N ARG A 231 18.39 27.01 -9.11
CA ARG A 231 17.01 26.84 -8.60
C ARG A 231 16.96 26.09 -7.27
N LEU A 232 17.87 25.12 -7.06
CA LEU A 232 18.01 24.40 -5.79
C LEU A 232 18.41 25.28 -4.59
N ARG A 233 18.86 26.52 -4.83
CA ARG A 233 19.29 27.47 -3.79
C ARG A 233 18.19 28.46 -3.39
N GLN A 234 17.03 28.41 -4.04
CA GLN A 234 15.93 29.33 -3.74
C GLN A 234 15.23 28.91 -2.44
N ALA A 235 14.89 29.90 -1.61
CA ALA A 235 14.03 29.67 -0.46
C ALA A 235 12.64 29.28 -0.95
N ILE A 236 12.17 28.09 -0.57
CA ILE A 236 10.89 27.55 -1.01
C ILE A 236 9.91 27.61 0.16
N ASP A 237 8.67 28.03 -0.13
CA ASP A 237 7.57 27.98 0.84
C ASP A 237 7.09 26.53 1.01
N ASP A 238 7.38 25.96 2.18
CA ASP A 238 6.98 24.60 2.53
C ASP A 238 5.46 24.42 2.53
N ASN A 239 4.66 25.49 2.76
CA ASN A 239 3.21 25.37 2.89
C ASN A 239 2.52 24.81 1.64
N ARG A 240 3.09 25.08 0.45
CA ARG A 240 2.53 24.56 -0.81
C ARG A 240 2.63 23.04 -0.87
N ASN A 241 3.76 22.48 -0.49
CA ASN A 241 4.07 21.05 -0.68
C ASN A 241 3.97 20.23 0.61
N LEU A 242 3.83 20.86 1.77
CA LEU A 242 3.63 20.25 3.09
C LEU A 242 2.46 20.91 3.86
N PRO A 243 1.25 21.04 3.27
CA PRO A 243 0.13 21.72 3.92
C PRO A 243 -0.35 21.07 5.22
N PHE A 244 0.01 19.81 5.46
CA PHE A 244 -0.33 19.03 6.65
C PHE A 244 0.88 18.77 7.57
N GLY A 245 1.98 19.46 7.32
CA GLY A 245 3.27 19.20 7.95
C GLY A 245 4.04 18.06 7.28
N ARG A 246 5.32 17.99 7.65
CA ARG A 246 6.28 17.00 7.16
C ARG A 246 5.97 15.59 7.69
N PRO A 247 6.08 14.52 6.88
CA PRO A 247 6.09 13.15 7.37
C PRO A 247 7.20 12.93 8.42
N ALA A 248 6.80 12.52 9.64
CA ALA A 248 7.73 12.18 10.71
C ALA A 248 8.34 10.79 10.51
N VAL A 249 9.63 10.64 10.81
CA VAL A 249 10.34 9.35 10.64
C VAL A 249 10.42 8.61 11.98
N LEU A 250 9.69 7.50 12.09
CA LEU A 250 9.51 6.73 13.34
C LEU A 250 10.48 5.54 13.49
N PHE A 251 11.56 5.51 12.71
CA PHE A 251 12.61 4.50 12.81
C PHE A 251 14.00 5.15 12.71
N HIS A 252 15.02 4.48 13.23
CA HIS A 252 16.39 4.98 13.20
C HIS A 252 16.94 4.97 11.77
N THR A 253 17.20 6.15 11.23
CA THR A 253 17.83 6.34 9.92
C THR A 253 18.47 7.72 9.83
N LYS A 254 19.35 7.91 8.85
CA LYS A 254 19.84 9.24 8.46
C LYS A 254 19.16 9.65 7.18
N TYR A 255 18.61 10.85 7.17
CA TYR A 255 17.99 11.44 6.00
C TYR A 255 18.07 12.96 6.03
N THR A 256 17.96 13.57 4.86
CA THR A 256 17.97 15.03 4.64
C THR A 256 16.68 15.44 3.95
N ILE A 257 16.28 16.71 4.11
CA ILE A 257 15.17 17.27 3.34
C ILE A 257 15.73 17.95 2.10
N LEU A 258 15.22 17.56 0.95
CA LEU A 258 15.55 18.14 -0.34
C LEU A 258 14.35 18.95 -0.83
N HIS A 259 14.52 20.27 -0.87
CA HIS A 259 13.50 21.19 -1.35
C HIS A 259 13.65 21.39 -2.86
N HIS A 260 12.55 21.25 -3.60
CA HIS A 260 12.44 21.60 -5.01
C HIS A 260 11.24 22.53 -5.19
N THR A 261 11.19 23.25 -6.32
CA THR A 261 10.13 24.24 -6.59
C THR A 261 8.73 23.64 -6.50
N ASP A 262 8.55 22.42 -7.01
CA ASP A 262 7.23 21.78 -7.11
C ASP A 262 7.03 20.58 -6.19
N TYR A 263 8.07 20.13 -5.48
CA TYR A 263 7.97 19.03 -4.52
C TYR A 263 9.04 19.09 -3.43
N ILE A 264 8.79 18.42 -2.31
CA ILE A 264 9.75 18.24 -1.23
C ILE A 264 9.92 16.75 -0.98
N SER A 265 11.16 16.30 -0.79
CA SER A 265 11.44 14.88 -0.49
C SER A 265 12.32 14.72 0.75
N GLY A 266 12.16 13.59 1.44
CA GLY A 266 13.07 13.16 2.51
C GLY A 266 14.01 12.09 1.98
N TYR A 267 15.28 12.38 1.74
CA TYR A 267 16.23 11.47 1.12
C TYR A 267 17.08 10.71 2.14
N SER A 268 17.09 9.38 2.09
CA SER A 268 17.91 8.56 2.98
C SER A 268 19.20 8.12 2.30
N GLU A 269 20.33 8.59 2.83
CA GLU A 269 21.66 8.12 2.43
C GLU A 269 21.89 6.63 2.78
N THR A 270 21.18 6.12 3.81
CA THR A 270 21.28 4.71 4.21
C THR A 270 20.62 3.77 3.22
N LEU A 271 19.51 4.21 2.61
CA LEU A 271 18.77 3.43 1.62
C LEU A 271 19.10 3.81 0.17
N PHE A 272 19.89 4.87 -0.03
CA PHE A 272 20.18 5.45 -1.34
C PHE A 272 18.91 5.86 -2.10
N MET A 273 17.84 6.24 -1.40
CA MET A 273 16.54 6.55 -2.03
C MET A 273 15.71 7.51 -1.17
N PRO A 274 14.73 8.22 -1.77
CA PRO A 274 13.72 8.94 -1.01
C PRO A 274 12.93 8.00 -0.09
N LEU A 275 12.68 8.44 1.14
CA LEU A 275 11.70 7.84 2.05
C LEU A 275 10.27 8.23 1.66
N TRP A 276 10.11 9.44 1.13
CA TRP A 276 8.83 10.02 0.71
C TRP A 276 9.09 11.24 -0.17
N SER A 277 8.09 11.57 -0.99
CA SER A 277 7.99 12.82 -1.76
C SER A 277 6.60 13.41 -1.58
N SER A 278 6.52 14.73 -1.42
CA SER A 278 5.28 15.47 -1.18
C SER A 278 5.17 16.64 -2.15
N TYR A 279 4.01 16.76 -2.78
CA TYR A 279 3.70 17.79 -3.77
C TYR A 279 2.20 18.02 -3.84
N THR A 280 1.79 19.20 -4.31
CA THR A 280 0.38 19.56 -4.47
C THR A 280 0.03 19.74 -5.94
N VAL A 281 -0.99 19.00 -6.39
CA VAL A 281 -1.48 19.02 -7.77
C VAL A 281 -2.69 19.95 -7.85
N SER A 282 -2.63 20.96 -8.72
CA SER A 282 -3.77 21.84 -8.96
C SER A 282 -4.77 21.19 -9.94
N ARG A 283 -6.02 21.63 -9.91
CA ARG A 283 -7.11 21.09 -10.74
C ARG A 283 -6.93 21.30 -12.26
N GLN A 284 -5.99 22.15 -12.68
CA GLN A 284 -5.83 22.64 -14.06
C GLN A 284 -4.57 22.11 -14.76
N VAL A 285 -3.90 21.09 -14.21
CA VAL A 285 -2.68 20.52 -14.82
C VAL A 285 -3.07 19.62 -16.00
N GLU A 286 -2.63 19.95 -17.21
CA GLU A 286 -2.66 19.04 -18.35
C GLU A 286 -1.59 17.98 -18.17
N VAL A 287 -2.00 16.70 -18.12
CA VAL A 287 -1.07 15.59 -17.98
C VAL A 287 -0.87 14.94 -19.34
N SER A 288 0.31 15.18 -19.93
CA SER A 288 0.72 14.52 -21.18
C SER A 288 1.71 13.38 -20.87
N PRO A 289 1.78 12.29 -21.65
CA PRO A 289 2.67 11.15 -21.40
C PRO A 289 4.16 11.47 -21.62
N VAL A 290 5.03 11.17 -20.64
CA VAL A 290 6.49 11.43 -20.65
C VAL A 290 7.11 10.94 -21.97
N PRO A 291 7.93 11.75 -22.69
CA PRO A 291 8.58 11.25 -23.89
C PRO A 291 9.65 10.23 -23.49
N ASP A 292 9.82 9.16 -24.27
CA ASP A 292 10.78 8.08 -23.99
C ASP A 292 12.21 8.60 -23.72
N VAL A 293 12.55 9.77 -24.24
CA VAL A 293 13.86 10.43 -24.07
C VAL A 293 14.13 10.85 -22.61
N LEU A 294 13.12 11.26 -21.85
CA LEU A 294 13.29 11.65 -20.43
C LEU A 294 13.34 10.44 -19.49
N SER A 295 12.96 9.25 -19.97
CA SER A 295 12.93 8.03 -19.15
C SER A 295 14.32 7.47 -18.81
N ASN A 296 15.38 7.93 -19.51
CA ASN A 296 16.75 7.42 -19.35
C ASN A 296 17.76 8.51 -18.92
N CYS A 297 17.26 9.62 -18.39
CA CYS A 297 18.10 10.73 -17.94
C CYS A 297 18.02 10.89 -16.43
N VAL A 298 19.15 10.69 -15.76
CA VAL A 298 19.34 10.96 -14.32
C VAL A 298 20.44 12.02 -14.19
N ARG A 299 20.20 13.07 -13.40
CA ARG A 299 21.16 14.14 -13.11
C ARG A 299 21.66 13.98 -11.67
N PRO A 300 22.96 14.19 -11.36
CA PRO A 300 23.43 14.26 -9.98
C PRO A 300 22.86 15.48 -9.23
N ASP A 301 22.67 15.35 -7.92
CA ASP A 301 22.19 16.41 -7.04
C ASP A 301 23.31 16.78 -6.11
N THR A 302 23.73 18.03 -6.23
CA THR A 302 24.88 18.60 -5.50
C THR A 302 24.71 18.59 -3.97
N ARG A 303 23.50 18.32 -3.47
CA ARG A 303 23.19 18.18 -2.04
C ARG A 303 23.36 16.76 -1.50
N VAL A 304 23.49 15.77 -2.39
CA VAL A 304 23.71 14.36 -2.06
C VAL A 304 25.11 13.99 -2.50
N ALA A 305 25.92 13.40 -1.61
CA ALA A 305 27.28 13.02 -1.99
C ALA A 305 27.24 11.96 -3.12
N PRO A 306 28.22 11.93 -4.05
CA PRO A 306 28.25 10.98 -5.15
C PRO A 306 28.16 9.51 -4.69
N ALA A 307 28.79 9.19 -3.56
CA ALA A 307 28.74 7.85 -2.95
C ALA A 307 27.32 7.39 -2.59
N PHE A 308 26.38 8.33 -2.37
CA PHE A 308 24.99 8.07 -2.03
C PHE A 308 24.00 8.39 -3.15
N SER A 309 24.50 8.74 -4.34
CA SER A 309 23.68 9.11 -5.51
C SER A 309 23.37 7.90 -6.40
N GLN A 310 22.27 8.00 -7.15
CA GLN A 310 21.88 7.01 -8.15
C GLN A 310 22.57 7.25 -9.50
N SER A 311 22.75 6.19 -10.30
CA SER A 311 23.45 6.21 -11.60
C SER A 311 22.73 5.36 -12.65
N CYS A 312 22.68 5.82 -13.91
CA CYS A 312 22.08 5.07 -15.00
C CYS A 312 22.82 3.75 -15.28
N ASN A 313 24.13 3.70 -15.03
CA ASN A 313 24.93 2.50 -15.19
C ASN A 313 24.43 1.33 -14.32
N ASN A 314 23.96 1.62 -13.10
CA ASN A 314 23.43 0.60 -12.19
C ASN A 314 22.19 -0.09 -12.79
N TYR A 315 21.33 0.67 -13.45
CA TYR A 315 20.09 0.13 -14.04
C TYR A 315 20.32 -0.52 -15.41
N ARG A 316 21.30 -0.06 -16.20
CA ARG A 316 21.64 -0.69 -17.50
C ARG A 316 22.20 -2.11 -17.32
N ALA A 317 22.92 -2.36 -16.23
CA ALA A 317 23.49 -3.68 -15.93
C ALA A 317 22.42 -4.73 -15.59
N GLU A 318 21.29 -4.31 -15.02
CA GLU A 318 20.26 -5.21 -14.49
C GLU A 318 19.02 -5.30 -15.37
N ARG A 319 18.95 -6.33 -16.24
CA ARG A 319 17.85 -6.51 -17.22
C ARG A 319 16.44 -6.69 -16.62
N HIS A 320 16.31 -6.85 -15.31
CA HIS A 320 15.02 -7.12 -14.64
C HIS A 320 14.55 -5.98 -13.75
N ILE A 321 15.37 -4.93 -13.58
CA ILE A 321 15.10 -3.81 -12.72
C ILE A 321 15.14 -2.53 -13.56
N THR A 322 14.17 -1.67 -13.33
CA THR A 322 14.09 -0.34 -13.89
C THR A 322 13.89 0.67 -12.76
N HIS A 323 13.75 1.94 -13.11
CA HIS A 323 13.56 3.00 -12.16
C HIS A 323 12.36 3.86 -12.57
N GLY A 324 11.85 4.66 -11.64
CA GLY A 324 10.82 5.64 -11.93
C GLY A 324 10.78 6.71 -10.86
N PHE A 325 10.03 7.79 -11.11
CA PHE A 325 10.05 8.98 -10.28
C PHE A 325 8.84 9.03 -9.33
N LEU A 326 9.02 9.30 -8.03
CA LEU A 326 7.88 9.56 -7.12
C LEU A 326 7.17 10.87 -7.44
N TYR A 327 7.92 11.89 -7.88
CA TYR A 327 7.37 13.12 -8.43
C TYR A 327 7.36 13.03 -9.96
N PRO A 328 6.19 13.12 -10.63
CA PRO A 328 6.11 12.98 -12.08
C PRO A 328 6.73 14.21 -12.79
N PRO A 329 7.69 14.03 -13.71
CA PRO A 329 8.42 15.12 -14.39
C PRO A 329 7.62 16.20 -15.14
N ARG A 330 6.30 16.02 -15.31
CA ARG A 330 5.46 16.86 -16.19
C ARG A 330 4.45 17.75 -15.48
N ARG A 331 4.44 17.80 -14.14
CA ARG A 331 3.45 18.61 -13.39
C ARG A 331 3.98 20.02 -13.08
N CYS A 332 4.16 20.88 -14.07
CA CYS A 332 4.49 22.29 -13.85
C CYS A 332 3.24 23.14 -13.56
N SER A 333 3.36 24.12 -12.65
CA SER A 333 2.32 25.10 -12.37
C SER A 333 2.23 26.15 -13.50
N PRO A 334 1.02 26.59 -13.92
CA PRO A 334 0.87 27.58 -14.97
C PRO A 334 1.09 28.99 -14.40
N THR A 335 2.31 29.51 -14.41
CA THR A 335 2.55 30.95 -14.19
C THR A 335 2.58 31.70 -15.53
N PRO A 336 1.79 32.77 -15.75
CA PRO A 336 1.43 33.23 -17.09
C PRO A 336 2.46 34.08 -17.87
N ASN A 337 3.71 34.25 -17.40
CA ASN A 337 4.64 35.22 -17.97
C ASN A 337 5.99 34.68 -18.48
N LEU A 338 6.12 33.37 -18.72
CA LEU A 338 7.28 32.80 -19.43
C LEU A 338 6.84 31.99 -20.65
N PHE A 339 6.19 32.67 -21.60
CA PHE A 339 5.98 32.14 -22.95
C PHE A 339 7.29 32.21 -23.75
N SER A 340 8.23 31.30 -23.45
CA SER A 340 9.28 30.87 -24.41
C SER A 340 9.99 29.56 -24.03
N SER A 341 9.59 28.85 -22.96
CA SER A 341 10.27 27.63 -22.51
C SER A 341 9.38 26.38 -22.58
N GLY A 342 8.72 26.21 -23.73
CA GLY A 342 8.01 24.99 -24.08
C GLY A 342 8.98 23.85 -24.34
N LEU A 343 9.50 23.26 -23.26
CA LEU A 343 10.19 21.96 -23.13
C LEU A 343 10.81 21.77 -21.72
N ASP A 344 10.53 22.65 -20.75
CA ASP A 344 11.08 22.58 -19.39
C ASP A 344 10.40 21.51 -18.51
N ALA A 345 10.35 20.28 -18.98
CA ALA A 345 10.22 19.09 -18.13
C ALA A 345 11.59 18.77 -17.51
N GLU A 346 12.21 19.77 -16.87
CA GLU A 346 13.49 19.63 -16.18
C GLU A 346 13.22 19.43 -14.69
N SER A 347 12.48 18.37 -14.38
CA SER A 347 12.32 17.94 -13.00
C SER A 347 13.67 17.46 -12.50
N ASP A 348 14.22 18.21 -11.57
CA ASP A 348 15.34 17.81 -10.73
C ASP A 348 15.16 16.35 -10.31
N VAL A 349 16.02 15.52 -10.89
CA VAL A 349 16.08 14.09 -10.67
C VAL A 349 16.52 13.89 -9.24
N PHE A 350 15.69 13.34 -8.36
CA PHE A 350 15.99 12.30 -7.35
C PHE A 350 14.70 11.99 -6.63
N SER A 351 13.90 11.18 -7.31
CA SER A 351 12.92 10.41 -6.59
C SER A 351 12.83 9.02 -7.19
N LEU A 352 14.00 8.42 -7.42
CA LEU A 352 14.12 7.11 -8.05
C LEU A 352 13.70 6.06 -7.04
N ASP A 353 12.54 5.48 -7.29
CA ASP A 353 12.17 4.21 -6.70
C ASP A 353 12.58 3.10 -7.67
N LEU A 354 13.15 2.04 -7.11
CA LEU A 354 13.46 0.82 -7.83
C LEU A 354 12.15 0.11 -8.18
N PHE A 355 11.88 -0.04 -9.47
CA PHE A 355 10.71 -0.74 -9.96
C PHE A 355 11.12 -1.97 -10.74
N PHE A 356 10.37 -3.06 -10.60
CA PHE A 356 10.40 -4.11 -11.62
C PHE A 356 9.70 -3.59 -12.88
N PHE A 357 10.16 -3.97 -14.07
CA PHE A 357 9.58 -3.51 -15.35
C PHE A 357 8.05 -3.60 -15.41
N GLY A 358 7.46 -4.68 -14.89
CA GLY A 358 6.00 -4.84 -14.87
C GLY A 358 5.25 -3.83 -13.99
N PHE A 359 5.91 -3.27 -12.96
CA PHE A 359 5.35 -2.20 -12.13
C PHE A 359 5.40 -0.84 -12.82
N GLY A 360 6.39 -0.60 -13.68
CA GLY A 360 6.56 0.66 -14.41
C GLY A 360 5.30 1.07 -15.18
N PHE A 361 4.60 0.11 -15.80
CA PHE A 361 3.33 0.36 -16.50
C PHE A 361 2.20 0.80 -15.56
N CYS A 362 2.06 0.15 -14.39
CA CYS A 362 1.06 0.55 -13.40
C CYS A 362 1.37 1.95 -12.86
N TRP A 363 2.65 2.24 -12.64
CA TRP A 363 3.11 3.54 -12.15
C TRP A 363 2.86 4.66 -13.16
N SER A 364 3.08 4.41 -14.46
CA SER A 364 2.81 5.39 -15.51
C SER A 364 1.32 5.73 -15.60
N GLU A 365 0.44 4.73 -15.56
CA GLU A 365 -1.02 4.94 -15.59
C GLU A 365 -1.53 5.70 -14.36
N LEU A 366 -0.97 5.47 -13.17
CA LEU A 366 -1.34 6.21 -11.96
C LEU A 366 -0.85 7.66 -11.96
N SER A 367 0.27 7.92 -12.65
CA SER A 367 0.90 9.24 -12.71
C SER A 367 0.24 10.20 -13.71
N LEU A 368 -0.53 9.64 -14.67
CA LEU A 368 -1.45 10.38 -15.53
C LEU A 368 -2.61 10.93 -14.69
#